data_AF-A0A4U9HSP4-F1
#
_entry.id   AF-A0A4U9HSP4-F1
#
_cell.length_a   1.000
_cell.length_b   1.000
_cell.length_c   1.000
_cell.angle_alpha   90.00
_cell.angle_beta   90.00
_cell.angle_gamma   90.00
#
_symmetry.space_group_name_H-M   'P 1'
#
loop_
_entity.id
_entity.type
_entity.pdbx_description
1 polymer ?
#
loop_
_entity_poly.entity_id
_entity_poly.type
_entity_poly.pdbx_seq_one_letter_code
_entity_poly.pdbx_strand_id
1 'polypeptide(L)'
;MFLVAAVFYKDYASLFRNNKGIVKMVTPANYVSAIAKYSKARWFAGDQTLIRLGEDARKGPVLLAQQKKTVLVLVVGEASRAENYSLNGYDRETNPELKKQNVINFPQASSCGTETAVSVPCMFSGMPRKKYDADLAHHQEGLMDVLGHAGVNLLWRDNDGGCKGACNRIPHTDMTQWKLQQFC
;
A
#
# COMPACT_ATOMS: atom_id res chain seq x y z
N MET A 1 -14.05 34.51 -25.98
CA MET A 1 -13.52 33.27 -25.35
C MET A 1 -14.07 31.99 -25.99
N PHE A 2 -15.38 31.86 -26.23
CA PHE A 2 -15.97 30.67 -26.86
C PHE A 2 -15.56 30.43 -28.33
N LEU A 3 -15.33 31.49 -29.12
CA LEU A 3 -14.84 31.40 -30.50
C LEU A 3 -13.43 30.80 -30.61
N VAL A 4 -12.55 31.12 -29.65
CA VAL A 4 -11.17 30.59 -29.60
C VAL A 4 -11.19 29.09 -29.24
N ALA A 5 -12.04 28.70 -28.28
CA ALA A 5 -12.20 27.29 -27.89
C ALA A 5 -12.74 26.42 -29.04
N ALA A 6 -13.60 26.96 -29.91
CA ALA A 6 -14.13 26.25 -31.07
C ALA A 6 -13.09 26.08 -32.20
N VAL A 7 -12.28 27.10 -32.47
CA VAL A 7 -11.25 27.07 -33.53
C VAL A 7 -10.11 26.12 -33.19
N PHE A 8 -9.72 26.03 -31.92
CA PHE A 8 -8.66 25.14 -31.44
C PHE A 8 -9.18 23.85 -30.80
N TYR A 9 -10.45 23.48 -31.05
CA TYR A 9 -11.08 22.31 -30.43
C TYR A 9 -10.30 21.01 -30.69
N LYS A 10 -9.77 20.81 -31.90
CA LYS A 10 -8.98 19.62 -32.25
C LYS A 10 -7.67 19.54 -31.47
N ASP A 11 -7.00 20.68 -31.29
CA ASP A 11 -5.73 20.76 -30.56
C ASP A 11 -5.94 20.57 -29.06
N TYR A 12 -6.98 21.18 -28.49
CA TYR A 12 -7.37 20.96 -27.10
C TYR A 12 -7.81 19.51 -26.85
N ALA A 13 -8.64 18.93 -27.73
CA ALA A 13 -9.08 17.54 -27.59
C ALA A 13 -7.90 16.55 -27.66
N SER A 14 -6.94 16.77 -28.56
CA SER A 14 -5.71 15.99 -28.66
C SER A 14 -4.83 16.13 -27.41
N LEU A 15 -4.62 17.37 -26.95
CA LEU A 15 -3.82 17.67 -25.75
C LEU A 15 -4.40 16.98 -24.51
N PHE A 16 -5.70 17.12 -24.25
CA PHE A 16 -6.33 16.51 -23.07
C PHE A 16 -6.48 14.99 -23.17
N ARG A 17 -6.69 14.44 -24.37
CA ARG A 17 -6.77 12.98 -24.59
C ARG A 17 -5.42 12.30 -24.36
N ASN A 18 -4.34 12.93 -24.83
CA ASN A 18 -2.97 12.41 -24.68
C ASN A 18 -2.36 12.73 -23.31
N ASN A 19 -2.79 13.82 -22.67
CA ASN A 19 -2.26 14.26 -21.38
C ASN A 19 -3.38 14.36 -20.33
N LYS A 20 -3.98 13.21 -20.00
CA LYS A 20 -5.06 13.11 -19.00
C LYS A 20 -4.68 13.67 -17.62
N GLY A 21 -3.39 13.82 -17.32
CA GLY A 21 -2.88 14.45 -16.10
C GLY A 21 -3.11 15.96 -16.03
N ILE A 22 -3.17 16.66 -17.18
CA ILE A 22 -3.33 18.13 -17.21
C ILE A 22 -4.65 18.54 -16.57
N VAL A 23 -5.72 17.78 -16.79
CA VAL A 23 -7.04 18.04 -16.19
C VAL A 23 -7.00 18.01 -14.66
N LYS A 24 -6.08 17.23 -14.06
CA LYS A 24 -5.90 17.17 -12.60
C LYS A 24 -5.10 18.34 -12.02
N MET A 25 -4.44 19.14 -12.86
CA MET A 25 -3.63 20.30 -12.46
C MET A 25 -4.38 21.62 -12.56
N VAL A 26 -5.51 21.66 -13.28
CA VAL A 26 -6.31 22.89 -13.46
C VAL A 26 -7.17 23.16 -12.24
N THR A 27 -6.85 24.23 -11.51
CA THR A 27 -7.68 24.77 -10.43
C THR A 27 -8.75 25.72 -11.01
N PRO A 28 -9.99 25.72 -10.49
CA PRO A 28 -10.49 24.94 -9.36
C PRO A 28 -11.08 23.56 -9.71
N ALA A 29 -11.12 23.22 -10.99
CA ALA A 29 -11.82 22.02 -11.48
C ALA A 29 -11.29 20.71 -10.86
N ASN A 30 -10.00 20.66 -10.55
CA ASN A 30 -9.35 19.50 -9.93
C ASN A 30 -9.96 19.11 -8.58
N TYR A 31 -10.05 20.03 -7.61
CA TYR A 31 -10.56 19.71 -6.28
C TYR A 31 -12.09 19.58 -6.28
N VAL A 32 -12.81 20.34 -7.11
CA VAL A 32 -14.28 20.19 -7.26
C VAL A 32 -14.63 18.80 -7.79
N SER A 33 -13.93 18.34 -8.84
CA SER A 33 -14.15 16.99 -9.38
C SER A 33 -13.73 15.88 -8.41
N ALA A 34 -12.65 16.09 -7.64
CA ALA A 34 -12.23 15.17 -6.61
C ALA A 34 -13.27 15.03 -5.49
N ILE A 35 -13.81 16.16 -5.01
CA ILE A 35 -14.90 16.19 -4.02
C ILE A 35 -16.12 15.46 -4.55
N ALA A 36 -16.59 15.81 -5.76
CA ALA A 36 -17.77 15.16 -6.35
C ALA A 36 -17.59 13.64 -6.49
N LYS A 37 -16.40 13.19 -6.91
CA LYS A 37 -16.09 11.76 -7.02
C LYS A 37 -16.06 11.07 -5.66
N TYR A 38 -15.38 11.65 -4.67
CA TYR A 38 -15.30 11.12 -3.31
C TYR A 38 -16.67 11.03 -2.66
N SER A 39 -17.45 12.11 -2.75
CA SER A 39 -18.84 12.18 -2.32
C SER A 39 -19.70 11.08 -2.95
N LYS A 40 -19.59 10.90 -4.26
CA LYS A 40 -20.31 9.83 -4.97
C LYS A 40 -19.89 8.45 -4.46
N ALA A 41 -18.59 8.19 -4.34
CA ALA A 41 -18.08 6.92 -3.82
C ALA A 41 -18.59 6.66 -2.39
N ARG A 42 -18.59 7.67 -1.52
CA ARG A 42 -19.01 7.54 -0.13
C ARG A 42 -20.53 7.34 0.05
N TRP A 43 -21.36 8.07 -0.71
CA TRP A 43 -22.82 8.01 -0.56
C TRP A 43 -23.49 6.91 -1.37
N PHE A 44 -22.89 6.50 -2.49
CA PHE A 44 -23.41 5.40 -3.33
C PHE A 44 -22.60 4.12 -3.15
N ALA A 45 -21.91 3.97 -2.01
CA ALA A 45 -21.03 2.84 -1.73
C ALA A 45 -21.77 1.48 -1.66
N GLY A 46 -23.10 1.44 -1.63
CA GLY A 46 -23.86 0.19 -1.53
C GLY A 46 -23.65 -0.55 -0.21
N ASP A 47 -24.01 -1.84 -0.19
CA ASP A 47 -23.79 -2.71 0.97
C ASP A 47 -22.30 -3.04 1.10
N GLN A 48 -21.77 -2.79 2.30
CA GLN A 48 -20.35 -2.87 2.64
C GLN A 48 -20.09 -4.05 3.58
N THR A 49 -20.76 -5.18 3.35
CA THR A 49 -20.53 -6.39 4.11
C THR A 49 -19.09 -6.85 3.91
N LEU A 50 -18.40 -7.12 5.03
CA LEU A 50 -17.05 -7.65 5.02
C LEU A 50 -17.02 -9.02 4.33
N ILE A 51 -16.31 -9.12 3.21
CA ILE A 51 -16.05 -10.37 2.51
C ILE A 51 -14.96 -11.12 3.26
N ARG A 52 -15.31 -12.27 3.84
CA ARG A 52 -14.37 -13.15 4.55
C ARG A 52 -13.53 -13.96 3.57
N LEU A 53 -12.25 -14.14 3.86
CA LEU A 53 -11.33 -14.95 3.06
C LEU A 53 -10.55 -15.90 3.97
N GLY A 54 -10.30 -17.12 3.49
CA GLY A 54 -9.39 -18.06 4.15
C GLY A 54 -9.80 -18.44 5.56
N GLU A 55 -11.11 -18.54 5.85
CA GLU A 55 -11.63 -18.99 7.14
C GLU A 55 -11.21 -20.44 7.47
N ASP A 56 -10.89 -21.21 6.45
CA ASP A 56 -10.36 -22.57 6.53
C ASP A 56 -8.83 -22.64 6.61
N ALA A 57 -8.14 -21.49 6.59
CA ALA A 57 -6.70 -21.44 6.60
C ALA A 57 -6.15 -22.12 7.86
N ARG A 58 -5.10 -22.91 7.68
CA ARG A 58 -4.36 -23.58 8.76
C ARG A 58 -2.87 -23.53 8.49
N LYS A 59 -2.08 -23.68 9.56
CA LYS A 59 -0.62 -23.77 9.46
C LYS A 59 -0.23 -24.94 8.55
N GLY A 60 0.64 -24.67 7.58
CA GLY A 60 1.15 -25.69 6.66
C GLY A 60 2.10 -26.70 7.34
N PRO A 61 2.37 -27.84 6.70
CA PRO A 61 3.17 -28.93 7.27
C PRO A 61 4.61 -28.50 7.60
N VAL A 62 5.18 -27.58 6.81
CA VAL A 62 6.54 -27.04 7.04
C VAL A 62 6.65 -26.32 8.38
N LEU A 63 5.62 -25.54 8.74
CA LEU A 63 5.58 -24.81 10.01
C LEU A 63 5.29 -25.75 11.17
N LEU A 64 4.40 -26.73 10.96
CA LEU A 64 4.05 -27.74 11.97
C LEU A 64 5.22 -28.70 12.29
N ALA A 65 6.12 -28.93 11.35
CA ALA A 65 7.30 -29.77 11.55
C ALA A 65 8.41 -29.08 12.36
N GLN A 66 8.33 -27.76 12.60
CA GLN A 66 9.34 -27.04 13.35
C GLN A 66 9.28 -27.36 14.85
N GLN A 67 10.42 -27.77 15.41
CA GLN A 67 10.55 -28.04 16.85
C GLN A 67 10.61 -26.76 17.71
N LYS A 68 11.02 -25.64 17.10
CA LYS A 68 11.12 -24.33 17.76
C LYS A 68 10.06 -23.39 17.21
N LYS A 69 9.68 -22.38 18.01
CA LYS A 69 8.80 -21.30 17.55
C LYS A 69 9.43 -20.55 16.38
N THR A 70 8.71 -20.44 15.27
CA THR A 70 9.11 -19.64 14.11
C THR A 70 8.62 -18.21 14.28
N VAL A 71 9.51 -17.23 14.07
CA VAL A 71 9.18 -15.80 14.12
C VAL A 71 9.52 -15.19 12.77
N LEU A 72 8.55 -14.49 12.19
CA LEU A 72 8.73 -13.68 10.98
C LEU A 72 8.57 -12.21 11.35
N VAL A 73 9.55 -11.40 10.96
CA VAL A 73 9.46 -9.94 11.06
C VAL A 73 9.34 -9.39 9.65
N LEU A 74 8.19 -8.80 9.34
CA LEU A 74 7.96 -8.09 8.08
C LEU A 74 8.17 -6.60 8.30
N VAL A 75 9.17 -6.03 7.63
CA VAL A 75 9.43 -4.59 7.66
C VAL A 75 8.82 -3.96 6.42
N VAL A 76 7.83 -3.08 6.62
CA VAL A 76 7.23 -2.28 5.56
C VAL A 76 7.96 -0.93 5.54
N GLY A 77 8.75 -0.69 4.50
CA GLY A 77 9.49 0.56 4.33
C GLY A 77 8.61 1.70 3.80
N GLU A 78 9.10 2.92 3.94
CA GLU A 78 8.46 4.14 3.43
C GLU A 78 9.41 4.88 2.49
N ALA A 79 8.89 5.35 1.35
CA ALA A 79 9.55 6.17 0.32
C ALA A 79 10.92 5.72 -0.24
N SER A 80 11.48 4.59 0.19
CA SER A 80 12.79 4.12 -0.28
C SER A 80 12.71 3.63 -1.73
N ARG A 81 13.76 3.88 -2.51
CA ARG A 81 13.80 3.54 -3.94
C ARG A 81 15.06 2.76 -4.32
N ALA A 82 14.89 1.79 -5.20
CA ALA A 82 15.93 0.82 -5.57
C ALA A 82 17.21 1.45 -6.15
N GLU A 83 17.09 2.58 -6.86
CA GLU A 83 18.21 3.31 -7.47
C GLU A 83 19.22 3.86 -6.46
N ASN A 84 18.82 4.01 -5.19
CA ASN A 84 19.67 4.56 -4.13
C ASN A 84 20.20 3.50 -3.15
N TYR A 85 20.08 2.21 -3.50
CA TYR A 85 20.59 1.11 -2.68
C TYR A 85 21.98 0.71 -3.15
N SER A 86 22.99 0.76 -2.27
CA SER A 86 24.35 0.32 -2.59
C SER A 86 24.40 -1.16 -2.97
N LEU A 87 23.50 -1.97 -2.39
CA LEU A 87 23.32 -3.38 -2.75
C LEU A 87 22.86 -3.60 -4.20
N ASN A 88 22.33 -2.56 -4.86
CA ASN A 88 21.93 -2.56 -6.27
C ASN A 88 22.99 -1.91 -7.19
N GLY A 89 24.14 -1.51 -6.65
CA GLY A 89 25.21 -0.84 -7.43
C GLY A 89 25.19 0.68 -7.37
N TYR A 90 24.47 1.29 -6.42
CA TYR A 90 24.55 2.74 -6.19
C TYR A 90 25.94 3.14 -5.66
N ASP A 91 26.51 4.23 -6.19
CA ASP A 91 27.89 4.65 -5.91
C ASP A 91 28.18 4.94 -4.42
N ARG A 92 27.16 5.40 -3.67
CA ARG A 92 27.31 5.68 -2.23
C ARG A 92 26.91 4.45 -1.43
N GLU A 93 27.69 4.11 -0.42
CA GLU A 93 27.41 3.01 0.49
C GLU A 93 26.24 3.33 1.43
N THR A 94 25.01 3.13 0.96
CA THR A 94 23.76 3.45 1.70
C THR A 94 23.25 2.31 2.57
N ASN A 95 23.74 1.08 2.38
CA ASN A 95 23.35 -0.10 3.16
C ASN A 95 24.56 -0.84 3.79
N PRO A 96 25.48 -0.14 4.49
CA PRO A 96 26.74 -0.72 4.96
C PRO A 96 26.55 -1.90 5.92
N GLU A 97 25.55 -1.84 6.81
CA GLU A 97 25.30 -2.91 7.77
C GLU A 97 24.69 -4.15 7.12
N LEU A 98 23.80 -3.98 6.14
CA LEU A 98 23.22 -5.12 5.41
C LEU A 98 24.25 -5.81 4.52
N LYS A 99 25.22 -5.07 3.98
CA LYS A 99 26.32 -5.63 3.18
C LYS A 99 27.22 -6.60 3.97
N LYS A 100 27.31 -6.43 5.28
CA LYS A 100 28.07 -7.33 6.17
C LYS A 100 27.33 -8.64 6.48
N GLN A 101 26.05 -8.71 6.14
CA GLN A 101 25.17 -9.84 6.45
C GLN A 101 24.96 -10.71 5.21
N ASN A 102 24.59 -11.98 5.41
CA ASN A 102 24.25 -12.89 4.30
C ASN A 102 22.80 -12.67 3.83
N VAL A 103 22.50 -11.47 3.34
CA VAL A 103 21.16 -11.07 2.89
C VAL A 103 20.91 -11.46 1.44
N ILE A 104 19.66 -11.81 1.14
CA ILE A 104 19.20 -11.98 -0.24
C ILE A 104 18.62 -10.65 -0.70
N ASN A 105 19.19 -10.09 -1.78
CA ASN A 105 18.74 -8.85 -2.39
C ASN A 105 17.90 -9.11 -3.65
N PHE A 106 16.81 -8.36 -3.81
CA PHE A 106 15.92 -8.44 -4.97
C PHE A 106 15.98 -7.12 -5.75
N PRO A 107 16.88 -6.98 -6.75
CA PRO A 107 17.13 -5.70 -7.41
C PRO A 107 15.97 -5.24 -8.31
N GLN A 108 15.07 -6.14 -8.70
CA GLN A 108 13.98 -5.89 -9.64
C GLN A 108 12.61 -6.06 -8.94
N ALA A 109 12.34 -5.20 -7.96
CA ALA A 109 11.06 -5.11 -7.27
C ALA A 109 10.24 -3.89 -7.75
N SER A 110 8.91 -4.03 -7.82
CA SER A 110 8.00 -2.95 -8.23
C SER A 110 6.85 -2.82 -7.25
N SER A 111 6.50 -1.59 -6.88
CA SER A 111 5.39 -1.30 -5.97
C SER A 111 4.02 -1.46 -6.66
N CYS A 112 2.97 -1.65 -5.84
CA CYS A 112 1.57 -1.59 -6.30
C CYS A 112 1.20 -0.17 -6.77
N GLY A 113 1.53 0.85 -5.98
CA GLY A 113 1.25 2.25 -6.24
C GLY A 113 2.44 3.14 -5.86
N THR A 114 2.22 4.45 -5.89
CA THR A 114 3.25 5.47 -5.58
C THR A 114 2.99 6.18 -4.26
N GLU A 115 1.95 5.78 -3.53
CA GLU A 115 1.54 6.38 -2.26
C GLU A 115 1.17 5.30 -1.25
N THR A 116 1.48 5.52 0.03
CA THR A 116 1.27 4.57 1.12
C THR A 116 -0.20 4.14 1.22
N ALA A 117 -1.13 5.07 0.98
CA ALA A 117 -2.58 4.83 1.00
C ALA A 117 -3.06 3.80 -0.05
N VAL A 118 -2.31 3.60 -1.14
CA VAL A 118 -2.61 2.59 -2.17
C VAL A 118 -1.71 1.37 -2.02
N SER A 119 -0.42 1.59 -1.79
CA SER A 119 0.58 0.52 -1.77
C SER A 119 0.37 -0.44 -0.61
N VAL A 120 0.14 0.08 0.61
CA VAL A 120 -0.03 -0.78 1.79
C VAL A 120 -1.26 -1.67 1.64
N PRO A 121 -2.49 -1.15 1.42
CA PRO A 121 -3.64 -2.04 1.31
C PRO A 121 -3.55 -2.99 0.11
N CYS A 122 -2.97 -2.57 -1.02
CA CYS A 122 -2.73 -3.46 -2.16
C CYS A 122 -1.85 -4.66 -1.80
N MET A 123 -0.71 -4.44 -1.13
CA MET A 123 0.22 -5.51 -0.74
C MET A 123 -0.42 -6.56 0.16
N PHE A 124 -1.36 -6.15 1.02
CA PHE A 124 -2.03 -7.04 1.97
C PHE A 124 -3.40 -7.54 1.48
N SER A 125 -3.93 -7.04 0.35
CA SER A 125 -5.27 -7.40 -0.15
C SER A 125 -5.37 -8.79 -0.80
N GLY A 126 -4.25 -9.37 -1.23
CA GLY A 126 -4.24 -10.56 -2.09
C GLY A 126 -4.59 -10.27 -3.56
N MET A 127 -4.87 -9.02 -3.94
CA MET A 127 -5.16 -8.64 -5.32
C MET A 127 -3.88 -8.37 -6.11
N PRO A 128 -3.79 -8.80 -7.38
CA PRO A 128 -2.74 -8.35 -8.28
C PRO A 128 -2.84 -6.85 -8.56
N ARG A 129 -1.70 -6.15 -8.65
CA ARG A 129 -1.62 -4.69 -8.94
C ARG A 129 -2.56 -4.21 -10.06
N LYS A 130 -2.65 -4.95 -11.17
CA LYS A 130 -3.48 -4.57 -12.34
C LYS A 130 -4.99 -4.65 -12.09
N LYS A 131 -5.41 -5.37 -11.05
CA LYS A 131 -6.81 -5.61 -10.67
C LYS A 131 -7.10 -5.12 -9.25
N TYR A 132 -6.22 -4.28 -8.69
CA TYR A 132 -6.42 -3.73 -7.37
C TYR A 132 -7.62 -2.77 -7.37
N ASP A 133 -8.54 -3.01 -6.46
CA ASP A 133 -9.70 -2.17 -6.18
C ASP A 133 -9.63 -1.74 -4.72
N ALA A 134 -9.46 -0.43 -4.50
CA ALA A 134 -9.31 0.12 -3.16
C ALA A 134 -10.59 0.01 -2.33
N ASP A 135 -11.76 0.20 -2.96
CA ASP A 135 -13.04 0.14 -2.27
C ASP A 135 -13.31 -1.30 -1.81
N LEU A 136 -13.02 -2.29 -2.67
CA LEU A 136 -13.12 -3.71 -2.32
C LEU A 136 -12.10 -4.09 -1.23
N ALA A 137 -10.85 -3.64 -1.34
CA ALA A 137 -9.79 -3.96 -0.36
C ALA A 137 -10.12 -3.49 1.07
N HIS A 138 -10.91 -2.42 1.21
CA HIS A 138 -11.36 -1.95 2.53
C HIS A 138 -12.42 -2.86 3.19
N HIS A 139 -13.17 -3.62 2.39
CA HIS A 139 -14.31 -4.43 2.84
C HIS A 139 -14.13 -5.91 2.52
N GLN A 140 -12.88 -6.32 2.29
CA GLN A 140 -12.48 -7.71 2.12
C GLN A 140 -11.36 -8.03 3.11
N GLU A 141 -11.35 -9.25 3.62
CA GLU A 141 -10.24 -9.76 4.40
C GLU A 141 -8.98 -9.93 3.56
N GLY A 142 -7.83 -9.60 4.15
CA GLY A 142 -6.53 -9.67 3.50
C GLY A 142 -5.61 -10.69 4.14
N LEU A 143 -4.32 -10.63 3.77
CA LEU A 143 -3.27 -11.51 4.25
C LEU A 143 -3.21 -11.57 5.79
N MET A 144 -3.35 -10.42 6.46
CA MET A 144 -3.29 -10.38 7.93
C MET A 144 -4.46 -11.12 8.58
N ASP A 145 -5.65 -11.04 7.99
CA ASP A 145 -6.84 -11.76 8.48
C ASP A 145 -6.70 -13.26 8.27
N VAL A 146 -6.28 -13.69 7.08
CA VAL A 146 -6.05 -15.10 6.74
C VAL A 146 -4.99 -15.74 7.65
N LEU A 147 -3.92 -15.01 7.97
CA LEU A 147 -2.93 -15.47 8.94
C LEU A 147 -3.53 -15.59 10.35
N GLY A 148 -4.45 -14.70 10.72
CA GLY A 148 -5.20 -14.76 11.96
C GLY A 148 -6.09 -16.00 12.03
N HIS A 149 -6.86 -16.29 10.98
CA HIS A 149 -7.67 -17.51 10.85
C HIS A 149 -6.82 -18.77 10.97
N ALA A 150 -5.60 -18.76 10.40
CA ALA A 150 -4.64 -19.85 10.54
C ALA A 150 -4.03 -20.01 11.96
N GLY A 151 -4.41 -19.16 12.92
CA GLY A 151 -3.92 -19.20 14.29
C GLY A 151 -2.45 -18.77 14.44
N VAL A 152 -1.96 -17.92 13.54
CA VAL A 152 -0.65 -17.27 13.65
C VAL A 152 -0.77 -16.13 14.67
N ASN A 153 0.23 -15.99 15.55
CA ASN A 153 0.26 -14.84 16.46
C ASN A 153 0.73 -13.60 15.69
N LEU A 154 -0.08 -12.56 15.66
CA LEU A 154 0.13 -11.36 14.85
C LEU A 154 0.28 -10.14 15.75
N LEU A 155 1.21 -9.26 15.37
CA LEU A 155 1.37 -7.95 15.96
C LEU A 155 1.84 -6.97 14.88
N TRP A 156 1.11 -5.89 14.68
CA TRP A 156 1.53 -4.77 13.84
C TRP A 156 2.08 -3.63 14.70
N ARG A 157 3.25 -3.11 14.34
CA ARG A 157 3.83 -1.93 15.00
C ARG A 157 3.99 -0.84 13.95
N ASP A 158 3.27 0.26 14.13
CA ASP A 158 3.22 1.35 13.18
C ASP A 158 4.08 2.54 13.63
N ASN A 159 4.80 3.15 12.70
CA ASN A 159 5.56 4.39 12.94
C ASN A 159 5.42 5.36 11.74
N ASP A 160 4.34 5.26 10.97
CA ASP A 160 4.19 5.94 9.68
C ASP A 160 2.76 6.51 9.46
N GLY A 161 2.13 6.94 10.54
CA GLY A 161 0.78 7.54 10.49
C GLY A 161 -0.31 6.53 10.11
N GLY A 162 -0.14 5.26 10.49
CA GLY A 162 -1.15 4.22 10.47
C GLY A 162 -1.01 3.21 9.32
N CYS A 163 -1.54 2.00 9.55
CA CYS A 163 -1.45 0.85 8.65
C CYS A 163 -2.40 0.87 7.45
N LYS A 164 -3.06 2.02 7.21
CA LYS A 164 -3.98 2.28 6.07
C LYS A 164 -5.09 1.23 5.91
N GLY A 165 -5.51 0.59 7.00
CA GLY A 165 -6.57 -0.41 7.02
C GLY A 165 -6.10 -1.87 7.08
N ALA A 166 -4.83 -2.14 6.73
CA ALA A 166 -4.30 -3.51 6.65
C ALA A 166 -4.22 -4.23 8.02
N CYS A 167 -4.15 -3.48 9.12
CA CYS A 167 -4.02 -4.00 10.47
C CYS A 167 -5.29 -3.86 11.34
N ASN A 168 -6.41 -3.35 10.79
CA ASN A 168 -7.59 -2.94 11.57
C ASN A 168 -8.20 -4.08 12.41
N ARG A 169 -8.00 -5.34 12.01
CA ARG A 169 -8.62 -6.52 12.63
C ARG A 169 -7.62 -7.40 13.40
N ILE A 170 -6.39 -6.92 13.61
CA ILE A 170 -5.35 -7.62 14.35
C ILE A 170 -4.77 -6.73 15.47
N PRO A 171 -4.10 -7.31 16.48
CA PRO A 171 -3.39 -6.52 17.47
C PRO A 171 -2.37 -5.59 16.82
N HIS A 172 -2.46 -4.30 17.12
CA HIS A 172 -1.56 -3.29 16.58
C HIS A 172 -1.25 -2.20 17.62
N THR A 173 -0.09 -1.58 17.46
CA THR A 173 0.39 -0.51 18.35
C THR A 173 0.97 0.63 17.53
N ASP A 174 0.69 1.86 17.95
CA ASP A 174 1.32 3.07 17.43
C ASP A 174 2.60 3.38 18.21
N MET A 175 3.75 3.24 17.54
CA MET A 175 5.07 3.47 18.13
C MET A 175 5.36 4.96 18.38
N THR A 176 4.67 5.87 17.68
CA THR A 176 4.85 7.31 17.90
C THR A 176 4.38 7.73 19.30
N GLN A 177 3.54 6.91 19.93
CA GLN A 177 3.03 7.12 21.28
C GLN A 177 3.89 6.44 22.35
N TRP A 178 4.94 5.71 21.98
CA TRP A 178 5.76 4.97 22.93
C TRP A 178 6.70 5.91 23.69
N LYS A 179 6.69 5.80 25.01
CA LYS A 179 7.63 6.50 25.88
C LYS A 179 8.84 5.62 26.16
N LEU A 180 9.85 5.69 25.31
CA LEU A 180 11.07 4.90 25.43
C LEU A 180 12.12 5.66 26.24
N GLN A 181 12.00 5.60 27.58
CA GLN A 181 12.88 6.34 28.52
C GLN A 181 14.38 6.08 28.32
N GLN A 182 14.76 4.96 27.70
CA GLN A 182 16.16 4.62 27.40
C GLN A 182 16.73 5.36 26.17
N PHE A 183 15.90 6.06 25.39
CA PHE A 183 16.29 6.80 24.19
C PHE A 183 15.94 8.30 24.26
N CYS A 184 15.51 8.78 25.43
CA CYS A 184 15.25 10.19 25.75
C CYS A 184 16.25 10.66 26.79
#